data_AF-G1PHC4-F1
#
_entry.id   AF-G1PHC4-F1
#
_cell.length_a   1.000
_cell.length_b   1.000
_cell.length_c   1.000
_cell.angle_alpha   90.00
_cell.angle_beta   90.00
_cell.angle_gamma   90.00
#
_symmetry.space_group_name_H-M   'P 1'
#
loop_
_entity.id
_entity.type
_entity.pdbx_description
1 polymer ?
#
loop_
_entity_poly.entity_id
_entity_poly.type
_entity_poly.pdbx_seq_one_letter_code
_entity_poly.pdbx_strand_id
1 'polypeptide(L)'
;MGLLECCARCLVGAPFASLVATGLCFFGVALFCGCGHEALTGTEKLIETYFSKNYQDYEYLINVIHAFQYVIYGTASFFFLYGALLLAEGFYTTGAVSQKGRGSRGQHQAHSLERVCHCLGKWLGHPDKFVGITYALTIVWLLVFACSAVPVYIYFNTWTTCQSIAFPSKTSASIGSLCADARMYGVLPWNAFPGKVCGSNLLSICKTAEFQMTFHLFIAAFVGAAATLVSLLTFMIAATYNFAVLKLMGRGTKF
;
A
#
# COMPACT_ATOMS: atom_id res chain seq x y z
N MET A 1 -24.52 -28.89 9.96
CA MET A 1 -23.40 -28.66 10.90
C MET A 1 -22.07 -29.10 10.26
N GLY A 2 -21.67 -28.53 9.11
CA GLY A 2 -20.52 -29.06 8.35
C GLY A 2 -19.63 -28.03 7.65
N LEU A 3 -20.11 -26.80 7.46
CA LEU A 3 -19.33 -25.72 6.83
C LEU A 3 -18.35 -25.08 7.85
N LEU A 4 -18.78 -24.88 9.10
CA LEU A 4 -17.97 -24.25 10.14
C LEU A 4 -16.85 -25.18 10.65
N GLU A 5 -17.09 -26.49 10.72
CA GLU A 5 -16.07 -27.48 11.10
C GLU A 5 -15.07 -27.77 9.97
N CYS A 6 -15.50 -27.74 8.69
CA CYS A 6 -14.58 -27.77 7.55
C CYS A 6 -13.72 -26.49 7.49
N CYS A 7 -14.31 -25.32 7.76
CA CYS A 7 -13.60 -24.06 7.83
C CYS A 7 -12.60 -24.04 9.01
N ALA A 8 -13.00 -24.55 10.18
CA ALA A 8 -12.13 -24.66 11.35
C ALA A 8 -10.95 -25.62 11.11
N ARG A 9 -11.16 -26.76 10.44
CA ARG A 9 -10.08 -27.70 10.09
C ARG A 9 -9.15 -27.18 8.99
N CYS A 10 -9.64 -26.34 8.08
CA CYS A 10 -8.79 -25.62 7.12
C CYS A 10 -8.00 -24.48 7.77
N LEU A 11 -8.57 -23.79 8.76
CA LEU A 11 -7.87 -22.74 9.53
C LEU A 11 -6.71 -23.33 10.36
N VAL A 12 -6.89 -24.52 10.94
CA VAL A 12 -5.86 -25.22 11.73
C VAL A 12 -4.70 -25.72 10.86
N GLY A 13 -4.94 -25.95 9.57
CA GLY A 13 -3.92 -26.33 8.60
C GLY A 13 -3.36 -25.17 7.78
N ALA A 14 -3.78 -23.92 7.98
CA ALA A 14 -3.26 -22.80 7.23
C ALA A 14 -1.87 -22.39 7.74
N PRO A 15 -0.92 -21.99 6.87
CA PRO A 15 0.32 -21.39 7.32
C PRO A 15 -0.06 -20.01 7.89
N PHE A 16 -0.17 -19.92 9.22
CA PHE A 16 -0.56 -18.70 9.94
C PHE A 16 0.24 -17.48 9.47
N ALA A 17 1.51 -17.66 9.12
CA ALA A 17 2.36 -16.61 8.56
C ALA A 17 1.83 -16.05 7.23
N SER A 18 1.36 -16.90 6.30
CA SER A 18 0.81 -16.47 5.01
C SER A 18 -0.55 -15.78 5.17
N LEU A 19 -1.38 -16.25 6.12
CA LEU A 19 -2.68 -15.66 6.39
C LEU A 19 -2.53 -14.27 7.02
N VAL A 20 -1.63 -14.12 8.00
CA VAL A 20 -1.29 -12.83 8.62
C VAL A 20 -0.67 -11.89 7.58
N ALA A 21 0.26 -12.37 6.73
CA ALA A 21 0.83 -11.56 5.66
C ALA A 21 -0.25 -11.08 4.68
N THR A 22 -1.20 -11.93 4.29
CA THR A 22 -2.29 -11.52 3.39
C THR A 22 -3.18 -10.46 4.05
N GLY A 23 -3.55 -10.66 5.32
CA GLY A 23 -4.32 -9.67 6.08
C GLY A 23 -3.59 -8.32 6.12
N LEU A 24 -2.29 -8.33 6.45
CA LEU A 24 -1.46 -7.14 6.47
C LEU A 24 -1.36 -6.47 5.09
N CYS A 25 -1.33 -7.26 4.00
CA CYS A 25 -1.36 -6.75 2.63
C CYS A 25 -2.66 -5.99 2.36
N PHE A 26 -3.81 -6.59 2.67
CA PHE A 26 -5.11 -5.97 2.43
C PHE A 26 -5.30 -4.71 3.26
N PHE A 27 -4.96 -4.75 4.55
CA PHE A 27 -5.05 -3.58 5.41
C PHE A 27 -4.08 -2.49 4.96
N GLY A 28 -2.84 -2.84 4.59
CA GLY A 28 -1.84 -1.89 4.12
C GLY A 28 -2.25 -1.19 2.82
N VAL A 29 -2.73 -1.95 1.83
CA VAL A 29 -3.20 -1.39 0.56
C VAL A 29 -4.46 -0.57 0.76
N ALA A 30 -5.43 -1.05 1.57
CA ALA A 30 -6.63 -0.29 1.87
C ALA A 30 -6.31 1.05 2.56
N LEU A 31 -5.36 1.05 3.50
CA LEU A 31 -4.91 2.26 4.17
C LEU A 31 -4.18 3.20 3.20
N PHE A 32 -3.25 2.69 2.38
CA PHE A 32 -2.55 3.47 1.38
C PHE A 32 -3.51 4.10 0.36
N CYS A 33 -4.39 3.30 -0.24
CA CYS A 33 -5.31 3.73 -1.27
C CYS A 33 -6.40 4.65 -0.71
N GLY A 34 -7.01 4.30 0.43
CA GLY A 34 -8.06 5.09 1.06
C GLY A 34 -7.54 6.44 1.56
N CYS A 35 -6.50 6.43 2.42
CA CYS A 35 -5.94 7.65 2.95
C CYS A 35 -5.25 8.48 1.85
N GLY A 36 -4.63 7.85 0.85
CA GLY A 36 -4.04 8.54 -0.29
C GLY A 36 -5.07 9.27 -1.15
N HIS A 37 -6.22 8.65 -1.42
CA HIS A 37 -7.30 9.29 -2.18
C HIS A 37 -7.83 10.53 -1.47
N GLU A 38 -8.19 10.37 -0.19
CA GLU A 38 -8.72 11.47 0.62
C GLU A 38 -7.67 12.58 0.83
N ALA A 39 -6.39 12.24 0.99
CA ALA A 39 -5.30 13.22 1.12
C ALA A 39 -5.10 14.02 -0.16
N LEU A 40 -5.19 13.37 -1.33
CA LEU A 40 -5.09 14.02 -2.64
C LEU A 40 -6.26 15.01 -2.85
N THR A 41 -7.48 14.59 -2.54
CA THR A 41 -8.68 15.45 -2.60
C THR A 41 -8.57 16.63 -1.61
N GLY A 42 -8.06 16.40 -0.40
CA GLY A 42 -7.79 17.47 0.57
C GLY A 42 -6.73 18.46 0.07
N THR A 43 -5.71 17.98 -0.63
CA THR A 43 -4.64 18.81 -1.21
C THR A 43 -5.20 19.72 -2.30
N GLU A 44 -6.07 19.21 -3.18
CA GLU A 44 -6.77 19.98 -4.21
C GLU A 44 -7.54 21.15 -3.58
N LYS A 45 -8.42 20.85 -2.60
CA LYS A 45 -9.23 21.85 -1.90
C LYS A 45 -8.38 22.91 -1.20
N LEU A 46 -7.26 22.51 -0.59
CA LEU A 46 -6.33 23.44 0.07
C LEU A 46 -5.71 24.41 -0.94
N ILE A 47 -5.35 23.92 -2.13
CA ILE A 47 -4.70 24.73 -3.16
C ILE A 47 -5.68 25.71 -3.79
N GLU A 48 -6.90 25.27 -4.11
CA GLU A 48 -7.97 26.13 -4.63
C GLU A 48 -8.35 27.24 -3.64
N THR A 49 -8.34 26.94 -2.33
CA THR A 49 -8.78 27.89 -1.32
C THR A 49 -7.68 28.90 -0.95
N TYR A 50 -6.42 28.47 -0.87
CA TYR A 50 -5.34 29.25 -0.24
C TYR A 50 -4.17 29.63 -1.15
N PHE A 51 -3.90 28.86 -2.21
CA PHE A 51 -2.67 29.02 -3.00
C PHE A 51 -2.88 29.54 -4.42
N SER A 52 -4.01 29.25 -5.07
CA SER A 52 -4.32 29.77 -6.40
C SER A 52 -5.81 30.04 -6.57
N LYS A 53 -6.14 31.26 -7.02
CA LYS A 53 -7.51 31.66 -7.40
C LYS A 53 -7.77 31.56 -8.91
N ASN A 54 -6.73 31.32 -9.71
CA ASN A 54 -6.81 31.26 -11.17
C ASN A 54 -6.76 29.81 -11.64
N TYR A 55 -7.83 29.36 -12.31
CA TYR A 55 -7.98 28.00 -12.83
C TYR A 55 -6.81 27.55 -13.72
N GLN A 56 -6.28 28.46 -14.55
CA GLN A 56 -5.21 28.17 -15.51
C GLN A 56 -3.88 27.74 -14.86
N ASP A 57 -3.62 28.11 -13.60
CA ASP A 57 -2.36 27.79 -12.93
C ASP A 57 -2.35 26.41 -12.25
N TYR A 58 -3.53 25.82 -11.99
CA TYR A 58 -3.67 24.54 -11.28
C TYR A 58 -4.36 23.43 -12.08
N GLU A 59 -4.76 23.68 -13.34
CA GLU A 59 -5.32 22.67 -14.25
C GLU A 59 -4.39 21.46 -14.43
N TYR A 60 -3.09 21.70 -14.64
CA TYR A 60 -2.09 20.62 -14.72
C TYR A 60 -1.99 19.81 -13.43
N LEU A 61 -2.10 20.47 -12.26
CA LEU A 61 -2.04 19.81 -10.97
C LEU A 61 -3.27 18.93 -10.73
N ILE A 62 -4.47 19.42 -11.04
CA ILE A 62 -5.71 18.64 -10.95
C ILE A 62 -5.62 17.39 -11.84
N ASN A 63 -5.12 17.53 -13.07
CA ASN A 63 -4.91 16.38 -13.96
C ASN A 63 -3.93 15.36 -13.37
N VAL A 64 -2.85 15.82 -12.73
CA VAL A 64 -1.89 14.95 -12.04
C VAL A 64 -2.53 14.26 -10.83
N ILE A 65 -3.32 14.98 -10.04
CA ILE A 65 -4.06 14.43 -8.88
C ILE A 65 -5.03 13.34 -9.33
N HIS A 66 -5.84 13.60 -10.36
CA HIS A 66 -6.75 12.60 -10.92
C HIS A 66 -6.01 11.39 -11.49
N ALA A 67 -4.86 11.59 -12.15
CA ALA A 67 -4.03 10.48 -12.61
C ALA A 67 -3.56 9.59 -11.44
N PHE A 68 -3.12 10.19 -10.33
CA PHE A 68 -2.76 9.44 -9.12
C PHE A 68 -3.96 8.72 -8.50
N GLN A 69 -5.14 9.34 -8.44
CA GLN A 69 -6.37 8.69 -7.96
C GLN A 69 -6.73 7.48 -8.84
N TYR A 70 -6.61 7.58 -10.15
CA TYR A 70 -6.84 6.46 -11.06
C TYR A 70 -5.87 5.30 -10.81
N VAL A 71 -4.58 5.60 -10.62
CA VAL A 71 -3.55 4.62 -10.23
C VAL A 71 -3.88 3.96 -8.89
N ILE A 72 -4.38 4.73 -7.92
CA ILE A 72 -4.81 4.21 -6.60
C ILE A 72 -5.95 3.19 -6.74
N TYR A 73 -6.97 3.48 -7.56
CA TYR A 73 -8.09 2.56 -7.79
C TYR A 73 -7.66 1.30 -8.54
N GLY A 74 -6.80 1.43 -9.54
CA GLY A 74 -6.23 0.29 -10.26
C GLY A 74 -5.41 -0.59 -9.34
N THR A 75 -4.59 0.02 -8.49
CA THR A 75 -3.76 -0.66 -7.50
C THR A 75 -4.61 -1.41 -6.47
N ALA A 76 -5.65 -0.77 -5.92
CA ALA A 76 -6.56 -1.39 -4.96
C ALA A 76 -7.22 -2.66 -5.53
N SER A 77 -7.70 -2.57 -6.78
CA SER A 77 -8.35 -3.68 -7.48
C SER A 77 -7.37 -4.82 -7.79
N PHE A 78 -6.17 -4.49 -8.27
CA PHE A 78 -5.12 -5.47 -8.56
C PHE A 78 -4.68 -6.24 -7.31
N PHE A 79 -4.40 -5.53 -6.22
CA PHE A 79 -3.97 -6.16 -4.96
C PHE A 79 -5.09 -6.96 -4.30
N PHE A 80 -6.36 -6.58 -4.49
CA PHE A 80 -7.48 -7.38 -4.02
C PHE A 80 -7.49 -8.76 -4.67
N LEU A 81 -7.40 -8.81 -6.01
CA LEU A 81 -7.33 -10.06 -6.77
C LEU A 81 -6.05 -10.85 -6.47
N TYR A 82 -4.91 -10.16 -6.39
CA TYR A 82 -3.62 -10.77 -6.10
C TYR A 82 -3.55 -11.38 -4.70
N GLY A 83 -4.11 -10.71 -3.69
CA GLY A 83 -4.20 -11.23 -2.33
C GLY A 83 -5.10 -12.47 -2.24
N ALA A 84 -6.20 -12.51 -3.00
CA ALA A 84 -7.05 -13.70 -3.08
C ALA A 84 -6.29 -14.90 -3.72
N LEU A 85 -5.48 -14.63 -4.75
CA LEU A 85 -4.61 -15.65 -5.36
C LEU A 85 -3.54 -16.15 -4.38
N LEU A 86 -2.89 -15.26 -3.62
CA LEU A 86 -1.90 -15.63 -2.60
C LEU A 86 -2.51 -16.50 -1.49
N LEU A 87 -3.73 -16.20 -1.06
CA LEU A 87 -4.46 -17.04 -0.10
C LEU A 87 -4.72 -18.42 -0.68
N ALA A 88 -5.21 -18.50 -1.92
CA ALA A 88 -5.47 -19.78 -2.58
C ALA A 88 -4.20 -20.65 -2.61
N GLU A 89 -3.07 -20.10 -3.06
CA GLU A 89 -1.75 -20.77 -3.07
C GLU A 89 -1.28 -21.22 -1.68
N GLY A 90 -1.48 -20.40 -0.65
CA GLY A 90 -1.18 -20.77 0.74
C GLY A 90 -1.95 -22.01 1.21
N PHE A 91 -3.20 -22.16 0.78
CA PHE A 91 -4.00 -23.35 1.06
C PHE A 91 -3.57 -24.56 0.22
N TYR A 92 -3.26 -24.40 -1.07
CA TYR A 92 -2.82 -25.52 -1.93
C TYR A 92 -1.50 -26.14 -1.48
N THR A 93 -0.50 -25.29 -1.18
CA THR A 93 0.84 -25.74 -0.77
C THR A 93 0.79 -26.52 0.54
N THR A 94 -0.07 -26.09 1.47
CA THR A 94 -0.24 -26.81 2.74
C THR A 94 -1.06 -28.10 2.58
N GLY A 95 -2.03 -28.12 1.69
CA GLY A 95 -2.78 -29.33 1.33
C GLY A 95 -1.89 -30.43 0.74
N ALA A 96 -0.95 -30.06 -0.15
CA ALA A 96 -0.01 -30.99 -0.76
C ALA A 96 1.01 -31.58 0.25
N VAL A 97 1.47 -30.78 1.22
CA VAL A 97 2.34 -31.24 2.31
C VAL A 97 1.57 -32.15 3.28
N SER A 98 0.32 -31.78 3.63
CA SER A 98 -0.48 -32.57 4.57
C SER A 98 -0.97 -33.90 3.99
N GLN A 99 -1.17 -34.02 2.68
CA GLN A 99 -1.50 -35.30 2.05
C GLN A 99 -0.30 -36.24 1.93
N LYS A 100 0.92 -35.73 1.77
CA LYS A 100 2.11 -36.59 1.63
C LYS A 100 2.67 -37.08 2.97
N GLY A 101 2.30 -36.44 4.09
CA GLY A 101 2.66 -36.83 5.45
C GLY A 101 1.64 -37.71 6.19
N ARG A 102 0.41 -37.89 5.67
CA ARG A 102 -0.60 -38.79 6.25
C ARG A 102 -0.91 -39.92 5.29
N GLY A 103 -0.32 -41.09 5.56
CA GLY A 103 -0.70 -42.34 4.91
C GLY A 103 -2.22 -42.54 4.96
N SER A 104 -2.79 -42.81 3.78
CA SER A 104 -4.04 -43.53 3.51
C SER A 104 -5.04 -43.64 4.66
N ARG A 105 -6.00 -42.70 4.76
CA ARG A 105 -7.37 -43.03 5.22
C ARG A 105 -8.36 -41.90 4.97
N GLY A 106 -9.40 -42.18 4.18
CA GLY A 106 -10.65 -41.41 4.17
C GLY A 106 -11.00 -40.75 2.84
N GLN A 107 -11.22 -41.57 1.81
CA GLN A 107 -12.02 -41.22 0.63
C GLN A 107 -13.45 -40.84 1.08
N HIS A 108 -14.08 -39.87 0.39
CA HIS A 108 -15.49 -39.45 0.44
C HIS A 108 -15.83 -38.17 1.23
N GLN A 109 -15.66 -37.01 0.59
CA GLN A 109 -16.63 -35.87 0.53
C GLN A 109 -15.93 -34.51 0.26
N ALA A 110 -15.23 -34.35 -0.88
CA ALA A 110 -14.66 -33.05 -1.27
C ALA A 110 -14.85 -32.69 -2.76
N HIS A 111 -15.81 -33.32 -3.45
CA HIS A 111 -15.98 -33.25 -4.91
C HIS A 111 -16.37 -31.86 -5.49
N SER A 112 -16.63 -30.84 -4.67
CA SER A 112 -17.03 -29.49 -5.11
C SER A 112 -15.91 -28.46 -4.95
N LEU A 113 -15.19 -28.49 -3.82
CA LEU A 113 -14.04 -27.61 -3.59
C LEU A 113 -12.84 -28.03 -4.45
N GLU A 114 -12.65 -29.33 -4.64
CA GLU A 114 -11.56 -29.90 -5.45
C GLU A 114 -11.65 -29.50 -6.94
N ARG A 115 -12.86 -29.24 -7.48
CA ARG A 115 -13.04 -28.82 -8.87
C ARG A 115 -12.74 -27.35 -9.13
N VAL A 116 -13.14 -26.46 -8.21
CA VAL A 116 -12.69 -25.07 -8.22
C VAL A 116 -11.17 -25.05 -8.02
N CYS A 117 -10.66 -25.95 -7.18
CA CYS A 117 -9.25 -26.08 -6.91
C CYS A 117 -8.40 -26.58 -8.11
N HIS A 118 -8.94 -27.54 -8.86
CA HIS A 118 -8.27 -28.14 -10.03
C HIS A 118 -8.34 -27.24 -11.27
N CYS A 119 -9.38 -26.42 -11.43
CA CYS A 119 -9.50 -25.48 -12.55
C CYS A 119 -8.56 -24.26 -12.40
N LEU A 120 -8.32 -23.78 -11.17
CA LEU A 120 -7.36 -22.71 -10.90
C LEU A 120 -5.90 -23.21 -11.06
N GLY A 121 -5.59 -24.41 -10.58
CA GLY A 121 -4.26 -25.03 -10.75
C GLY A 121 -3.86 -25.30 -12.21
N LYS A 122 -4.82 -25.42 -13.14
CA LYS A 122 -4.56 -25.64 -14.57
C LYS A 122 -4.30 -24.34 -15.35
N TRP A 123 -4.76 -23.18 -14.84
CA TRP A 123 -4.45 -21.85 -15.38
C TRP A 123 -3.11 -21.30 -14.86
N LEU A 124 -2.66 -21.76 -13.69
CA LEU A 124 -1.39 -21.41 -13.03
C LEU A 124 -0.21 -22.30 -13.47
N GLY A 125 -0.06 -22.49 -14.79
CA GLY A 125 0.82 -23.49 -15.38
C GLY A 125 2.32 -23.43 -15.08
N HIS A 126 2.83 -22.54 -14.23
CA HIS A 126 4.26 -22.44 -13.92
C HIS A 126 4.52 -21.74 -12.56
N PRO A 127 4.86 -22.47 -11.48
CA PRO A 127 5.19 -21.89 -10.16
C PRO A 127 6.39 -20.92 -10.21
N ASP A 128 7.22 -21.00 -11.25
CA ASP A 128 8.31 -20.08 -11.56
C ASP A 128 7.85 -18.65 -11.91
N LYS A 129 6.67 -18.49 -12.52
CA LYS A 129 6.15 -17.16 -12.92
C LYS A 129 5.54 -16.40 -11.74
N PHE A 130 4.91 -17.11 -10.80
CA PHE A 130 4.26 -16.51 -9.64
C PHE A 130 5.26 -15.85 -8.68
N VAL A 131 6.40 -16.52 -8.43
CA VAL A 131 7.51 -15.97 -7.64
C VAL A 131 8.13 -14.75 -8.34
N GLY A 132 8.29 -14.81 -9.67
CA GLY A 132 8.78 -13.69 -10.46
C GLY A 132 7.87 -12.45 -10.38
N ILE A 133 6.55 -12.63 -10.44
CA ILE A 133 5.57 -11.54 -10.31
C ILE A 133 5.65 -10.93 -8.91
N THR A 134 5.70 -11.75 -7.85
CA THR A 134 5.81 -11.26 -6.46
C THR A 134 7.07 -10.40 -6.28
N TYR A 135 8.18 -10.81 -6.89
CA TYR A 135 9.44 -10.08 -6.83
C TYR A 135 9.36 -8.73 -7.55
N ALA A 136 8.82 -8.72 -8.77
CA ALA A 136 8.61 -7.48 -9.53
C ALA A 136 7.67 -6.51 -8.78
N LEU A 137 6.58 -7.03 -8.19
CA LEU A 137 5.67 -6.24 -7.37
C LEU A 137 6.35 -5.66 -6.13
N THR A 138 7.22 -6.43 -5.48
CA THR A 138 7.98 -5.94 -4.31
C THR A 138 8.89 -4.79 -4.69
N ILE A 139 9.58 -4.87 -5.84
CA ILE A 139 10.44 -3.78 -6.34
C ILE A 139 9.62 -2.53 -6.68
N VAL A 140 8.51 -2.69 -7.41
CA VAL A 140 7.61 -1.58 -7.73
C VAL A 140 7.06 -0.95 -6.45
N TRP A 141 6.69 -1.76 -5.46
CA TRP A 141 6.14 -1.26 -4.21
C TRP A 141 7.18 -0.56 -3.32
N LEU A 142 8.45 -0.96 -3.41
CA LEU A 142 9.55 -0.25 -2.77
C LEU A 142 9.66 1.18 -3.32
N LEU A 143 9.53 1.35 -4.65
CA LEU A 143 9.47 2.67 -5.27
C LEU A 143 8.26 3.47 -4.78
N VAL A 144 7.07 2.86 -4.72
CA VAL A 144 5.86 3.51 -4.19
C VAL A 144 6.07 3.98 -2.74
N PHE A 145 6.66 3.14 -1.90
CA PHE A 145 7.00 3.48 -0.52
C PHE A 145 7.97 4.69 -0.46
N ALA A 146 9.04 4.67 -1.24
CA ALA A 146 9.98 5.79 -1.31
C ALA A 146 9.31 7.09 -1.81
N CYS A 147 8.51 7.02 -2.88
CA CYS A 147 7.79 8.17 -3.42
C CYS A 147 6.74 8.72 -2.45
N SER A 148 6.09 7.86 -1.65
CA SER A 148 5.11 8.28 -0.65
C SER A 148 5.71 9.09 0.51
N ALA A 149 7.03 9.05 0.70
CA ALA A 149 7.73 9.90 1.67
C ALA A 149 7.75 11.38 1.24
N VAL A 150 7.68 11.68 -0.05
CA VAL A 150 7.73 13.04 -0.61
C VAL A 150 6.60 13.93 -0.07
N PRO A 151 5.30 13.57 -0.19
CA PRO A 151 4.24 14.40 0.35
C PRO A 151 4.32 14.54 1.89
N VAL A 152 4.68 13.48 2.61
CA VAL A 152 4.88 13.53 4.07
C VAL A 152 5.97 14.55 4.43
N TYR A 153 7.09 14.55 3.70
CA TYR A 153 8.18 15.50 3.90
C TYR A 153 7.73 16.95 3.64
N ILE A 154 6.98 17.21 2.57
CA ILE A 154 6.48 18.57 2.24
C ILE A 154 5.59 19.10 3.36
N TYR A 155 4.60 18.32 3.79
CA TYR A 155 3.70 18.72 4.86
C TYR A 155 4.42 18.85 6.20
N PHE A 156 5.39 17.98 6.49
CA PHE A 156 6.21 18.06 7.70
C PHE A 156 7.02 19.36 7.75
N ASN A 157 7.69 19.75 6.65
CA ASN A 157 8.42 21.03 6.59
C ASN A 157 7.50 22.24 6.72
N THR A 158 6.31 22.18 6.15
CA THR A 158 5.31 23.25 6.28
C THR A 158 4.83 23.37 7.73
N TRP A 159 4.55 22.23 8.38
CA TRP A 159 4.15 22.17 9.78
C TRP A 159 5.24 22.68 10.73
N THR A 160 6.49 22.25 10.56
CA THR A 160 7.62 22.73 11.38
C THR A 160 7.83 24.23 11.20
N THR A 161 7.70 24.74 9.99
CA THR A 161 7.74 26.19 9.70
C THR A 161 6.63 26.93 10.46
N CYS A 162 5.40 26.40 10.47
CA CYS A 162 4.28 26.95 11.23
C CYS A 162 4.54 26.96 12.75
N GLN A 163 5.15 25.90 13.29
CA GLN A 163 5.52 25.84 14.70
C GLN A 163 6.59 26.88 15.06
N SER A 164 7.57 27.12 14.18
CA SER A 164 8.57 28.18 14.36
C SER A 164 7.97 29.58 14.35
N ILE A 165 6.92 29.81 13.55
CA ILE A 165 6.15 31.07 13.54
C ILE A 165 5.33 31.23 14.84
N ALA A 166 4.70 30.16 15.32
CA ALA A 166 3.89 30.17 16.54
C ALA A 166 4.72 30.40 17.81
N PHE A 167 5.98 29.94 17.83
CA PHE A 167 6.90 30.06 18.95
C PHE A 167 8.21 30.74 18.50
N PRO A 168 8.22 32.07 18.35
CA PRO A 168 9.38 32.82 17.85
C PRO A 168 10.62 32.68 18.75
N SER A 169 10.46 32.24 20.00
CA SER A 169 11.57 31.94 20.93
C SER A 169 12.53 30.85 20.45
N LYS A 170 12.15 30.06 19.43
CA LYS A 170 12.97 28.97 18.86
C LYS A 170 13.72 29.35 17.57
N THR A 171 13.52 30.55 17.03
CA THR A 171 14.09 30.95 15.72
C THR A 171 14.48 32.43 15.70
N SER A 172 15.70 32.76 15.26
CA SER A 172 16.24 34.12 15.17
C SER A 172 15.86 34.89 13.89
N ALA A 173 15.10 34.27 12.99
CA ALA A 173 14.60 34.89 11.76
C ALA A 173 13.29 35.66 12.00
N SER A 174 13.07 36.76 11.27
CA SER A 174 11.83 37.54 11.35
C SER A 174 10.63 36.69 10.92
N ILE A 175 9.54 36.76 11.68
CA ILE A 175 8.28 36.01 11.45
C ILE A 175 7.75 36.22 10.01
N GLY A 176 7.99 37.40 9.42
CA GLY A 176 7.59 37.70 8.03
C GLY A 176 8.45 37.05 6.94
N SER A 177 9.58 36.45 7.29
CA SER A 177 10.51 35.79 6.35
C SER A 177 10.31 34.27 6.24
N LEU A 178 9.53 33.68 7.15
CA LEU A 178 9.18 32.26 7.13
C LEU A 178 7.98 32.06 6.21
N CYS A 179 8.21 31.37 5.10
CA CYS A 179 7.23 31.13 4.05
C CYS A 179 7.25 29.66 3.62
N ALA A 180 6.07 29.11 3.33
CA ALA A 180 5.95 27.87 2.59
C ALA A 180 5.74 28.22 1.11
N ASP A 181 6.69 27.78 0.27
CA ASP A 181 6.61 27.95 -1.18
C ASP A 181 6.29 26.60 -1.83
N ALA A 182 5.08 26.48 -2.38
CA ALA A 182 4.62 25.24 -3.01
C ALA A 182 5.30 24.98 -4.36
N ARG A 183 5.93 26.00 -4.96
CA ARG A 183 6.64 25.91 -6.25
C ARG A 183 7.98 25.19 -6.13
N MET A 184 8.64 25.32 -4.98
CA MET A 184 9.91 24.62 -4.69
C MET A 184 9.76 23.09 -4.72
N TYR A 185 8.56 22.61 -4.42
CA TYR A 185 8.23 21.19 -4.41
C TYR A 185 7.64 20.70 -5.74
N GLY A 186 7.58 21.57 -6.77
CA GLY A 186 7.02 21.25 -8.08
C GLY A 186 5.50 21.05 -8.09
N VAL A 187 4.81 21.41 -7.01
CA VAL A 187 3.34 21.25 -6.90
C VAL A 187 2.61 22.33 -7.71
N LEU A 188 3.17 23.55 -7.81
CA LEU A 188 2.62 24.63 -8.64
C LEU A 188 3.66 25.13 -9.65
N PRO A 189 3.25 25.56 -10.86
CA PRO A 189 4.15 26.20 -11.81
C PRO A 189 4.70 27.52 -11.25
N TRP A 190 5.89 27.93 -11.69
CA TRP A 190 6.56 29.16 -11.23
C TRP A 190 5.73 30.43 -11.47
N ASN A 191 4.78 30.37 -12.40
CA ASN A 191 3.85 31.45 -12.75
C ASN A 191 2.66 31.59 -11.80
N ALA A 192 2.43 30.63 -10.89
CA ALA A 192 1.30 30.68 -9.97
C ALA A 192 1.44 31.83 -8.96
N PHE A 193 0.40 32.66 -8.86
CA PHE A 193 0.33 33.79 -7.94
C PHE A 193 -0.88 33.62 -6.98
N PRO A 194 -0.69 33.68 -5.64
CA PRO A 194 0.51 34.08 -4.90
C PRO A 194 1.63 33.04 -4.77
N GLY A 195 1.38 31.73 -4.96
CA GLY A 195 2.41 30.66 -5.04
C GLY A 195 3.24 30.38 -3.76
N LYS A 196 3.32 31.35 -2.85
CA LYS A 196 3.97 31.30 -1.54
C LYS A 196 3.08 31.95 -0.49
N VAL A 197 3.05 31.39 0.71
CA VAL A 197 2.32 31.97 1.86
C VAL A 197 3.27 32.12 3.04
N CYS A 198 3.26 33.29 3.67
CA CYS A 198 4.21 33.68 4.71
C CYS A 198 3.51 34.13 6.00
N GLY A 199 4.22 34.01 7.13
CA GLY A 199 3.85 34.64 8.40
C GLY A 199 2.49 34.18 8.98
N SER A 200 1.69 35.13 9.46
CA SER A 200 0.41 34.85 10.14
C SER A 200 -0.64 34.18 9.25
N ASN A 201 -0.62 34.43 7.94
CA ASN A 201 -1.48 33.76 6.97
C ASN A 201 -1.12 32.27 6.80
N LEU A 202 0.18 31.93 6.90
CA LEU A 202 0.61 30.53 6.90
C LEU A 202 0.19 29.83 8.20
N LEU A 203 0.29 30.55 9.33
CA LEU A 203 -0.13 30.03 10.63
C LEU A 203 -1.63 29.75 10.69
N SER A 204 -2.48 30.59 10.10
CA SER A 204 -3.92 30.34 10.05
C SER A 204 -4.26 29.10 9.23
N ILE A 205 -3.59 28.88 8.08
CA ILE A 205 -3.73 27.68 7.25
C ILE A 205 -3.34 26.42 8.03
N CYS A 206 -2.19 26.44 8.74
CA CYS A 206 -1.75 25.29 9.53
C CYS A 206 -2.69 24.92 10.69
N LYS A 207 -3.49 25.87 11.20
CA LYS A 207 -4.51 25.64 12.22
C LYS A 207 -5.84 25.13 11.66
N THR A 208 -6.03 25.14 10.34
CA THR A 208 -7.26 24.61 9.73
C THR A 208 -7.35 23.10 9.90
N ALA A 209 -8.57 22.61 10.10
CA ALA A 209 -8.84 21.18 10.16
C ALA A 209 -8.45 20.47 8.85
N GLU A 210 -8.63 21.13 7.70
CA GLU A 210 -8.28 20.60 6.37
C GLU A 210 -6.78 20.24 6.27
N PHE A 211 -5.89 21.15 6.70
CA PHE A 211 -4.45 20.90 6.67
C PHE A 211 -4.03 19.79 7.66
N GLN A 212 -4.56 19.82 8.88
CA GLN A 212 -4.28 18.80 9.91
C GLN A 212 -4.71 17.40 9.47
N MET A 213 -5.93 17.28 8.96
CA MET A 213 -6.47 16.01 8.47
C MET A 213 -5.62 15.50 7.31
N THR A 214 -5.36 16.33 6.30
CA THR A 214 -4.56 15.94 5.13
C THR A 214 -3.16 15.45 5.53
N PHE A 215 -2.52 16.11 6.49
CA PHE A 215 -1.21 15.68 7.01
C PHE A 215 -1.27 14.29 7.67
N HIS A 216 -2.26 14.04 8.54
CA HIS A 216 -2.44 12.74 9.16
C HIS A 216 -2.77 11.64 8.15
N LEU A 217 -3.54 11.95 7.12
CA LEU A 217 -3.88 11.02 6.04
C LEU A 217 -2.64 10.65 5.21
N PHE A 218 -1.74 11.59 4.90
CA PHE A 218 -0.48 11.26 4.23
C PHE A 218 0.43 10.36 5.08
N ILE A 219 0.49 10.58 6.40
CA ILE A 219 1.22 9.69 7.31
C ILE A 219 0.59 8.29 7.31
N ALA A 220 -0.73 8.20 7.41
CA ALA A 220 -1.44 6.92 7.37
C ALA A 220 -1.21 6.19 6.05
N ALA A 221 -1.21 6.90 4.92
CA ALA A 221 -0.89 6.34 3.61
C ALA A 221 0.54 5.80 3.56
N PHE A 222 1.53 6.55 4.06
CA PHE A 222 2.93 6.11 4.14
C PHE A 222 3.09 4.84 4.99
N VAL A 223 2.43 4.77 6.15
CA VAL A 223 2.40 3.57 7.00
C VAL A 223 1.73 2.40 6.28
N GLY A 224 0.66 2.66 5.52
CA GLY A 224 0.00 1.65 4.68
C GLY A 224 0.93 1.08 3.60
N ALA A 225 1.68 1.95 2.91
CA ALA A 225 2.68 1.53 1.94
C ALA A 225 3.78 0.66 2.58
N ALA A 226 4.24 1.03 3.79
CA ALA A 226 5.22 0.25 4.55
C ALA A 226 4.67 -1.13 4.96
N ALA A 227 3.44 -1.18 5.46
CA ALA A 227 2.79 -2.43 5.86
C ALA A 227 2.64 -3.41 4.67
N THR A 228 2.24 -2.90 3.51
CA THR A 228 2.17 -3.70 2.28
C THR A 228 3.55 -4.17 1.83
N LEU A 229 4.59 -3.33 1.94
CA LEU A 229 5.96 -3.74 1.60
C LEU A 229 6.44 -4.89 2.51
N VAL A 230 6.21 -4.79 3.82
CA VAL A 230 6.56 -5.84 4.80
C VAL A 230 5.80 -7.13 4.49
N SER A 231 4.52 -7.03 4.13
CA SER A 231 3.72 -8.17 3.69
C SER A 231 4.31 -8.85 2.44
N LEU A 232 4.62 -8.08 1.40
CA LEU A 232 5.23 -8.58 0.16
C LEU A 232 6.58 -9.27 0.40
N LEU A 233 7.42 -8.68 1.27
CA LEU A 233 8.69 -9.30 1.68
C LEU A 233 8.46 -10.62 2.44
N THR A 234 7.44 -10.68 3.29
CA THR A 234 7.09 -11.91 4.01
C THR A 234 6.66 -13.01 3.04
N PHE A 235 5.85 -12.67 2.02
CA PHE A 235 5.49 -13.60 0.96
C PHE A 235 6.70 -14.06 0.14
N MET A 236 7.60 -13.14 -0.20
CA MET A 236 8.84 -13.48 -0.89
C MET A 236 9.61 -14.54 -0.12
N ILE A 237 9.89 -14.33 1.17
CA ILE A 237 10.64 -15.27 2.01
C ILE A 237 9.95 -16.64 2.07
N ALA A 238 8.63 -16.66 2.28
CA ALA A 238 7.87 -17.91 2.33
C ALA A 238 7.89 -18.67 1.00
N ALA A 239 7.77 -17.95 -0.13
CA ALA A 239 7.81 -18.53 -1.46
C ALA A 239 9.20 -19.09 -1.79
N THR A 240 10.29 -18.39 -1.47
CA THR A 240 11.66 -18.91 -1.67
C THR A 240 11.93 -20.14 -0.83
N TYR A 241 11.46 -20.16 0.42
CA TYR A 241 11.59 -21.33 1.30
C TYR A 241 10.88 -22.56 0.69
N ASN A 242 9.62 -22.39 0.29
CA ASN A 242 8.84 -23.47 -0.32
C ASN A 242 9.47 -23.97 -1.62
N PHE A 243 9.96 -23.06 -2.47
CA PHE A 243 10.68 -23.42 -3.69
C PHE A 243 11.97 -24.21 -3.40
N ALA A 244 12.74 -23.79 -2.40
CA ALA A 244 13.97 -24.49 -2.00
C ALA A 244 13.67 -25.90 -1.48
N VAL A 245 12.65 -26.07 -0.64
CA VAL A 245 12.21 -27.37 -0.12
C VAL A 245 11.75 -28.29 -1.26
N LEU A 246 10.91 -27.81 -2.17
CA LEU A 246 10.47 -28.59 -3.33
C LEU A 246 11.63 -29.02 -4.22
N LYS A 247 12.62 -28.15 -4.43
CA LYS A 247 13.83 -28.46 -5.21
C LYS A 247 14.71 -29.50 -4.53
N LEU A 248 14.82 -29.49 -3.20
CA LEU A 248 15.56 -30.49 -2.44
C LEU A 248 14.84 -31.84 -2.44
N MET A 249 13.52 -31.87 -2.22
CA MET A 249 12.73 -33.11 -2.24
C MET A 249 12.65 -33.73 -3.65
N GLY A 250 12.55 -32.92 -4.70
CA GLY A 250 12.56 -33.40 -6.09
C GLY A 250 13.90 -34.00 -6.54
N ARG A 251 15.00 -33.68 -5.84
CA ARG A 251 16.31 -34.33 -6.04
C ARG A 251 16.44 -35.63 -5.25
N GLY A 252 15.63 -35.84 -4.21
CA GLY A 252 15.63 -37.06 -3.38
C GLY A 252 14.91 -38.26 -4.00
N THR A 253 14.09 -38.07 -5.04
CA THR A 253 13.34 -39.14 -5.73
C THR A 253 14.05 -39.67 -6.98
N LYS A 254 15.36 -39.43 -7.13
CA LYS A 254 16.19 -39.90 -8.26
C LYS A 254 17.20 -41.01 -7.88
N PHE A 255 16.93 -41.76 -6.82
CA PHE A 255 17.66 -42.98 -6.49
C PHE A 255 16.70 -44.15 -6.34
#